data_AF-A0AAN7M191-F1
#
_entry.id   AF-A0AAN7M191-F1
#
_cell.length_a   1.000
_cell.length_b   1.000
_cell.length_c   1.000
_cell.angle_alpha   90.00
_cell.angle_beta   90.00
_cell.angle_gamma   90.00
#
_symmetry.space_group_name_H-M   'P 1'
#
loop_
_entity.id
_entity.type
_entity.pdbx_description
1 polymer ?
#
loop_
_entity_poly.entity_id
_entity_poly.type
_entity_poly.pdbx_seq_one_letter_code
_entity_poly.pdbx_strand_id
1 'polypeptide(L)'
;MAEHLASIFGTEKDRVNCPFYFKIGACRHGDRCSRLHNRPTISPTLLLSNMYQRPDMITPGVDAQGQPIDPKKIQEHFEDFYEDIFEELSKFGEIESLNICDNLADHMIGNVYVQFKEEDQAAAAVQALQGRFYSGRPIIADFSPVTDFREATCRQFEEDNCNRGGYCNFMHVKMIGRDLRRRLFGRYRGFKVRSRSRSSSPPRGHRRDYDRRERDRDGNYYRGGHGRRSSRERHEKDRKKRSRSRSKSPVREGSEERRARIEQWNREREEKQQ
;
A
#
# COMPACT_ATOMS: atom_id res chain seq x y z
N MET A 1 30.34 -3.71 19.98
CA MET A 1 29.43 -3.24 21.06
C MET A 1 28.26 -2.41 20.53
N ALA A 2 28.46 -1.51 19.55
CA ALA A 2 27.39 -0.70 18.97
C ALA A 2 26.30 -1.53 18.25
N GLU A 3 26.66 -2.58 17.51
CA GLU A 3 25.70 -3.44 16.80
C GLU A 3 24.75 -4.20 17.74
N HIS A 4 25.23 -4.59 18.93
CA HIS A 4 24.41 -5.31 19.90
C HIS A 4 23.41 -4.36 20.58
N LEU A 5 23.79 -3.10 20.81
CA LEU A 5 22.88 -2.06 21.33
C LEU A 5 21.83 -1.63 20.28
N ALA A 6 22.21 -1.53 19.00
CA ALA A 6 21.28 -1.30 17.90
C ALA A 6 20.27 -2.45 17.73
N SER A 7 20.64 -3.70 18.06
CA SER A 7 19.72 -4.84 18.06
C SER A 7 18.73 -4.86 19.24
N ILE A 8 18.98 -4.05 20.27
CA ILE A 8 18.17 -3.98 21.49
C ILE A 8 17.20 -2.81 21.41
N PHE A 9 17.65 -1.65 20.91
CA PHE A 9 16.83 -0.44 20.83
C PHE A 9 15.58 -0.65 19.98
N GLY A 10 14.39 -0.42 20.56
CA GLY A 10 13.11 -0.60 19.85
C GLY A 10 12.61 -2.05 19.73
N THR A 11 13.32 -3.03 20.30
CA THR A 11 12.87 -4.44 20.35
C THR A 11 12.35 -4.82 21.73
N GLU A 12 11.67 -5.96 21.85
CA GLU A 12 11.17 -6.47 23.14
C GLU A 12 12.27 -6.75 24.17
N LYS A 13 13.55 -6.74 23.74
CA LYS A 13 14.73 -6.90 24.59
C LYS A 13 15.13 -5.61 25.30
N ASP A 14 14.61 -4.46 24.85
CA ASP A 14 14.79 -3.19 25.55
C ASP A 14 13.99 -3.22 26.85
N ARG A 15 14.72 -3.18 27.98
CA ARG A 15 14.11 -3.19 29.31
C ARG A 15 13.67 -1.80 29.77
N VAL A 16 14.11 -0.75 29.08
CA VAL A 16 13.86 0.65 29.47
C VAL A 16 12.72 1.24 28.65
N ASN A 17 12.77 1.08 27.32
CA ASN A 17 11.77 1.66 26.43
C ASN A 17 10.57 0.74 26.23
N CYS A 18 9.39 1.33 26.04
CA CYS A 18 8.21 0.56 25.68
C CYS A 18 8.29 0.15 24.20
N PRO A 19 8.38 -1.16 23.88
CA PRO A 19 8.49 -1.62 22.51
C PRO A 19 7.22 -1.31 21.71
N PHE A 20 6.04 -1.34 22.34
CA PHE A 20 4.78 -1.01 21.68
C PHE A 20 4.70 0.46 21.31
N TYR A 21 5.08 1.36 22.22
CA TYR A 21 5.06 2.78 21.90
C TYR A 21 6.08 3.11 20.80
N PHE A 22 7.27 2.51 20.82
CA PHE A 22 8.27 2.75 19.79
C PHE A 22 7.82 2.24 18.41
N LYS A 23 7.25 1.02 18.34
CA LYS A 23 6.84 0.41 17.07
C LYS A 23 5.50 0.89 16.54
N ILE A 24 4.55 1.18 17.43
CA ILE A 24 3.16 1.45 17.10
C ILE A 24 2.81 2.93 17.31
N GLY A 25 3.59 3.68 18.08
CA GLY A 25 3.26 5.07 18.46
C GLY A 25 2.14 5.16 19.51
N ALA A 26 1.59 4.02 19.95
CA ALA A 26 0.51 3.95 20.92
C ALA A 26 0.76 2.81 21.93
N CYS A 27 0.32 3.02 23.16
CA CYS A 27 0.41 2.02 24.22
C CYS A 27 -0.88 1.96 25.02
N ARG A 28 -1.36 0.75 25.31
CA ARG A 28 -2.57 0.52 26.12
C ARG A 28 -2.52 1.13 27.53
N HIS A 29 -1.33 1.33 28.08
CA HIS A 29 -1.17 1.91 29.41
C HIS A 29 -1.06 3.45 29.38
N GLY A 30 -0.95 4.06 28.20
CA GLY A 30 -0.76 5.51 28.04
C GLY A 30 0.40 6.03 28.90
N ASP A 31 0.19 7.13 29.61
CA ASP A 31 1.21 7.71 30.50
C ASP A 31 1.46 6.90 31.78
N ARG A 32 0.62 5.91 32.10
CA ARG A 32 0.80 5.00 33.25
C ARG A 32 1.66 3.79 32.93
N CYS A 33 2.30 3.75 31.77
CA CYS A 33 3.19 2.66 31.39
C CYS A 33 4.40 2.61 32.33
N SER A 34 4.80 1.42 32.75
CA SER A 34 6.03 1.21 33.54
C SER A 34 7.31 1.39 32.72
N ARG A 35 7.20 1.38 31.39
CA ARG A 35 8.30 1.57 30.45
C ARG A 35 8.24 2.97 29.85
N LEU A 36 9.40 3.48 29.45
CA LEU A 36 9.51 4.85 28.92
C LEU A 36 8.85 4.99 27.55
N HIS A 37 8.08 6.06 27.37
CA HIS A 37 7.53 6.50 26.09
C HIS A 37 8.33 7.70 25.59
N ASN A 38 9.25 7.48 24.66
CA ASN A 38 10.05 8.55 24.09
C ASN A 38 9.28 9.25 22.96
N ARG A 39 8.60 10.35 23.30
CA ARG A 39 7.88 11.21 22.34
C ARG A 39 8.91 12.03 21.55
N PRO A 40 9.08 11.78 20.23
CA PRO A 40 10.01 12.57 19.45
C PRO A 40 9.50 14.01 19.37
N THR A 41 10.41 14.99 19.45
CA THR A 41 10.09 16.41 19.27
C THR A 41 9.88 16.77 17.80
N ILE A 42 10.50 16.01 16.90
CA ILE A 42 10.40 16.13 15.45
C ILE A 42 10.43 14.70 14.88
N SER A 43 9.53 14.41 13.94
CA SER A 43 9.43 13.13 13.24
C SER A 43 8.74 13.35 11.89
N PRO A 44 9.08 12.58 10.85
CA PRO A 44 8.34 12.62 9.59
C PRO A 44 6.91 12.04 9.73
N THR A 45 6.66 11.27 10.78
CA THR A 45 5.38 10.62 11.02
C THR A 45 4.58 11.34 12.10
N LEU A 46 3.32 11.65 11.79
CA LEU A 46 2.33 12.22 12.70
C LEU A 46 1.29 11.19 13.09
N LEU A 47 0.77 11.35 14.30
CA LEU A 47 -0.38 10.64 14.84
C LEU A 47 -1.47 11.66 15.16
N LEU A 48 -2.62 11.50 14.52
CA LEU A 48 -3.87 12.18 14.88
C LEU A 48 -4.70 11.22 15.71
N SER A 49 -4.82 11.50 17.01
CA SER A 49 -5.45 10.58 17.96
C SER A 49 -6.98 10.65 17.86
N ASN A 50 -7.63 9.48 17.77
CA ASN A 50 -9.11 9.36 17.78
C ASN A 50 -9.84 10.28 16.79
N MET A 51 -9.24 10.50 15.60
CA MET A 51 -9.80 11.38 14.59
C MET A 51 -10.96 10.68 13.86
N TYR A 52 -10.73 9.46 13.37
CA TYR A 52 -11.76 8.74 12.64
C TYR A 52 -12.81 8.16 13.60
N GLN A 53 -14.03 8.68 13.52
CA GLN A 53 -15.18 8.13 14.23
C GLN A 53 -15.94 7.20 13.30
N ARG A 54 -15.92 5.91 13.60
CA ARG A 54 -16.76 4.97 12.88
C ARG A 54 -18.23 5.19 13.30
N PRO A 55 -19.19 5.29 12.37
CA PRO A 55 -20.61 5.39 12.72
C PRO A 55 -21.11 4.17 13.54
N ASP A 56 -20.50 3.00 13.36
CA ASP A 56 -20.76 1.77 14.14
C ASP A 56 -19.93 1.67 15.45
N MET A 57 -19.63 2.78 16.12
CA MET A 57 -18.69 2.78 17.27
C MET A 57 -19.17 1.92 18.45
N ILE A 58 -20.50 1.73 18.59
CA ILE A 58 -21.13 1.06 19.74
C ILE A 58 -21.44 -0.41 19.42
N THR A 59 -21.97 -0.69 18.23
CA THR A 59 -22.37 -2.04 17.82
C THR A 59 -22.08 -2.24 16.33
N PRO A 60 -21.33 -3.29 15.94
CA PRO A 60 -21.03 -3.54 14.53
C PRO A 60 -22.30 -3.69 13.69
N GLY A 61 -22.45 -2.83 12.68
CA GLY A 61 -23.54 -2.89 11.73
C GLY A 61 -24.82 -2.22 12.19
N VAL A 62 -24.81 -1.43 13.27
CA VAL A 62 -25.92 -0.52 13.59
C VAL A 62 -25.42 0.89 13.97
N ASP A 63 -26.16 1.89 13.51
CA ASP A 63 -25.97 3.30 13.88
C ASP A 63 -26.07 3.52 15.41
N ALA A 64 -25.64 4.69 15.89
CA ALA A 64 -25.94 5.17 17.25
C ALA A 64 -27.44 5.17 17.58
N GLN A 65 -28.31 5.16 16.57
CA GLN A 65 -29.77 5.03 16.68
C GLN A 65 -30.30 3.58 16.60
N GLY A 66 -29.43 2.58 16.48
CA GLY A 66 -29.79 1.16 16.40
C GLY A 66 -30.30 0.68 15.04
N GLN A 67 -30.12 1.45 13.96
CA GLN A 67 -30.51 1.06 12.60
C GLN A 67 -29.39 0.33 11.87
N PRO A 68 -29.68 -0.73 11.10
CA PRO A 68 -28.65 -1.44 10.36
C PRO A 68 -28.07 -0.57 9.25
N ILE A 69 -26.77 -0.26 9.34
CA ILE A 69 -26.08 0.50 8.30
C ILE A 69 -25.64 -0.46 7.20
N ASP A 70 -25.95 -0.09 5.95
CA ASP A 70 -25.42 -0.81 4.79
C ASP A 70 -23.88 -0.70 4.77
N PRO A 71 -23.12 -1.81 4.69
CA PRO A 71 -21.65 -1.79 4.63
C PRO A 71 -21.10 -0.89 3.51
N LYS A 72 -21.86 -0.68 2.43
CA LYS A 72 -21.47 0.26 1.37
C LYS A 72 -21.40 1.71 1.84
N LYS A 73 -22.38 2.15 2.63
CA LYS A 73 -22.40 3.52 3.17
C LYS A 73 -21.27 3.77 4.17
N ILE A 74 -20.92 2.74 4.95
CA ILE A 74 -19.77 2.80 5.88
C ILE A 74 -18.45 2.94 5.11
N GLN A 75 -18.34 2.28 3.96
CA GLN A 75 -17.17 2.41 3.10
C GLN A 75 -17.12 3.77 2.42
N GLU A 76 -18.24 4.28 1.90
CA GLU A 76 -18.33 5.63 1.30
C GLU A 76 -17.93 6.71 2.31
N HIS A 77 -18.50 6.70 3.52
CA HIS A 77 -18.13 7.65 4.58
C HIS A 77 -16.65 7.56 4.96
N PHE A 78 -16.06 6.36 4.91
CA PHE A 78 -14.63 6.19 5.15
C PHE A 78 -13.77 6.75 4.01
N GLU A 79 -14.20 6.56 2.78
CA GLU A 79 -13.52 7.08 1.59
C GLU A 79 -13.57 8.60 1.53
N ASP A 80 -14.72 9.20 1.82
CA ASP A 80 -14.89 10.65 1.94
C ASP A 80 -13.97 11.22 3.03
N PHE A 81 -13.96 10.60 4.22
CA PHE A 81 -13.05 10.99 5.30
C PHE A 81 -11.57 10.88 4.91
N TYR A 82 -11.20 9.82 4.18
CA TYR A 82 -9.83 9.62 3.72
C TYR A 82 -9.42 10.70 2.71
N GLU A 83 -10.31 11.05 1.78
CA GLU A 83 -10.09 12.10 0.79
C GLU A 83 -9.93 13.47 1.46
N ASP A 84 -10.84 13.84 2.37
CA ASP A 84 -10.78 15.09 3.13
C ASP A 84 -9.43 15.26 3.86
N ILE A 85 -9.00 14.22 4.57
CA ILE A 85 -7.76 14.24 5.34
C ILE A 85 -6.54 14.29 4.42
N PHE A 86 -6.55 13.52 3.33
CA PHE A 86 -5.47 13.53 2.37
C PHE A 86 -5.32 14.91 1.70
N GLU A 87 -6.42 15.53 1.29
CA GLU A 87 -6.39 16.86 0.66
C GLU A 87 -5.93 17.95 1.62
N GLU A 88 -6.39 17.91 2.88
CA GLU A 88 -5.98 18.88 3.89
C GLU A 88 -4.49 18.76 4.22
N LEU A 89 -4.00 17.54 4.39
CA LEU A 89 -2.60 17.27 4.70
C LEU A 89 -1.66 17.53 3.51
N SER A 90 -2.15 17.33 2.29
CA SER A 90 -1.36 17.57 1.07
C SER A 90 -1.04 19.06 0.86
N LYS A 91 -1.70 19.97 1.59
CA LYS A 91 -1.37 21.41 1.59
C LYS A 91 -0.05 21.72 2.30
N PHE A 92 0.34 20.90 3.27
CA PHE A 92 1.55 21.09 4.07
C PHE A 92 2.76 20.36 3.48
N GLY A 93 2.55 19.24 2.79
CA GLY A 93 3.66 18.43 2.28
C GLY A 93 3.26 17.25 1.40
N GLU A 94 4.28 16.57 0.90
CA GLU A 94 4.12 15.32 0.14
C GLU A 94 3.93 14.17 1.12
N ILE A 95 2.74 13.55 1.08
CA ILE A 95 2.38 12.41 1.93
C ILE A 95 2.90 11.13 1.29
N GLU A 96 3.79 10.43 2.00
CA GLU A 96 4.29 9.12 1.58
C GLU A 96 3.30 8.01 1.92
N SER A 97 2.75 8.04 3.13
CA SER A 97 1.75 7.06 3.57
C SER A 97 0.71 7.66 4.51
N LEU A 98 -0.54 7.20 4.37
CA LEU A 98 -1.67 7.60 5.21
C LEU A 98 -2.42 6.33 5.61
N ASN A 99 -2.38 6.00 6.90
CA ASN A 99 -2.96 4.79 7.47
C ASN A 99 -3.97 5.16 8.55
N ILE A 100 -5.22 4.69 8.39
CA ILE A 100 -6.28 4.89 9.37
C ILE A 100 -6.52 3.59 10.12
N CYS A 101 -6.47 3.65 11.45
CA CYS A 101 -6.70 2.51 12.32
C CYS A 101 -8.18 2.34 12.63
N ASP A 102 -8.60 1.09 12.49
CA ASP A 102 -9.97 0.62 12.68
C ASP A 102 -10.03 -0.37 13.87
N ASN A 103 -9.11 -0.14 14.82
CA ASN A 103 -9.00 -0.90 16.06
C ASN A 103 -10.19 -0.59 16.98
N LEU A 104 -10.56 -1.58 17.79
CA LEU A 104 -11.56 -1.43 18.86
C LEU A 104 -10.93 -1.03 20.21
N ALA A 105 -9.60 -1.01 20.29
CA ALA A 105 -8.90 -0.73 21.53
C ALA A 105 -8.78 0.79 21.75
N ASP A 106 -9.09 1.26 22.96
CA ASP A 106 -9.12 2.70 23.30
C ASP A 106 -7.84 3.49 22.93
N HIS A 107 -6.69 2.83 22.98
CA HIS A 107 -5.40 3.45 22.69
C HIS A 107 -5.09 3.56 21.19
N MET A 108 -5.88 2.92 20.31
CA MET A 108 -5.67 2.92 18.84
C MET A 108 -6.92 3.19 18.01
N ILE A 109 -8.09 3.27 18.64
CA ILE A 109 -9.35 3.51 17.97
C ILE A 109 -9.32 4.86 17.27
N GLY A 110 -9.62 4.86 15.96
CA GLY A 110 -9.70 6.09 15.17
C GLY A 110 -8.38 6.82 14.96
N ASN A 111 -7.24 6.21 15.31
CA ASN A 111 -5.94 6.83 15.12
C ASN A 111 -5.58 6.92 13.64
N VAL A 112 -5.16 8.10 13.20
CA VAL A 112 -4.70 8.33 11.83
C VAL A 112 -3.20 8.59 11.87
N TYR A 113 -2.45 7.79 11.13
CA TYR A 113 -1.02 7.94 10.96
C TYR A 113 -0.72 8.53 9.60
N VAL A 114 0.07 9.59 9.59
CA VAL A 114 0.47 10.31 8.38
C VAL A 114 1.98 10.32 8.34
N GLN A 115 2.58 9.84 7.27
CA GLN A 115 4.02 9.95 7.04
C GLN A 115 4.25 10.93 5.91
N PHE A 116 4.96 12.00 6.22
CA PHE A 116 5.48 12.94 5.24
C PHE A 116 6.84 12.50 4.75
N LYS A 117 7.22 13.01 3.58
CA LYS A 117 8.55 12.79 3.02
C LYS A 117 9.65 13.51 3.81
N GLU A 118 9.35 14.71 4.31
CA GLU A 118 10.30 15.55 5.06
C GLU A 118 9.73 15.87 6.45
N GLU A 119 10.60 15.95 7.45
CA GLU A 119 10.20 16.21 8.85
C GLU A 119 9.67 17.63 9.05
N ASP A 120 10.18 18.60 8.29
CA ASP A 120 9.73 20.00 8.33
C ASP A 120 8.26 20.15 7.92
N GLN A 121 7.82 19.34 6.96
CA GLN A 121 6.41 19.32 6.51
C GLN A 121 5.49 18.79 7.61
N ALA A 122 5.94 17.75 8.31
CA ALA A 122 5.23 17.19 9.45
C ALA A 122 5.11 18.23 10.58
N ALA A 123 6.19 18.97 10.87
CA ALA A 123 6.16 20.02 11.88
C ALA A 123 5.21 21.17 11.54
N ALA A 124 5.20 21.62 10.28
CA ALA A 124 4.24 22.62 9.81
C ALA A 124 2.79 22.12 9.91
N ALA A 125 2.55 20.85 9.57
CA ALA A 125 1.22 20.24 9.67
C ALA A 125 0.73 20.15 11.12
N VAL A 126 1.56 19.74 12.08
CA VAL A 126 1.19 19.71 13.52
C VAL A 126 0.78 21.10 14.00
N GLN A 127 1.60 22.11 13.74
CA GLN A 127 1.33 23.48 14.16
C GLN A 127 0.03 24.03 13.57
N ALA A 128 -0.26 23.69 12.32
CA ALA A 128 -1.48 24.13 11.64
C ALA A 128 -2.72 23.36 12.10
N LEU A 129 -2.59 22.09 12.48
CA LEU A 129 -3.69 21.25 12.96
C LEU A 129 -4.00 21.49 14.44
N GLN A 130 -3.01 21.92 15.22
CA GLN A 130 -3.17 22.18 16.64
C GLN A 130 -4.15 23.34 16.88
N GLY A 131 -5.22 23.06 17.61
CA GLY A 131 -6.29 24.03 17.88
C GLY A 131 -7.39 24.09 16.80
N ARG A 132 -7.31 23.29 15.74
CA ARG A 132 -8.42 23.11 14.79
C ARG A 132 -9.42 22.09 15.31
N PHE A 133 -10.63 22.17 14.76
CA PHE A 133 -11.72 21.27 15.08
C PHE A 133 -12.13 20.50 13.82
N TYR A 134 -12.36 19.19 13.98
CA TYR A 134 -12.98 18.35 12.97
C TYR A 134 -14.27 17.75 13.56
N SER A 135 -15.39 17.91 12.87
CA SER A 135 -16.70 17.43 13.31
C SER A 135 -17.05 17.80 14.77
N GLY A 136 -16.72 19.04 15.18
CA GLY A 136 -16.99 19.57 16.52
C GLY A 136 -16.04 19.09 17.63
N ARG A 137 -15.01 18.31 17.30
CA ARG A 137 -13.97 17.85 18.26
C ARG A 137 -12.62 18.47 17.96
N PRO A 138 -11.81 18.82 18.98
CA PRO A 138 -10.47 19.30 18.77
C PRO A 138 -9.59 18.20 18.15
N ILE A 139 -8.79 18.56 17.16
CA ILE A 139 -7.81 17.66 16.55
C ILE A 139 -6.60 17.59 17.48
N ILE A 140 -6.26 16.37 17.93
CA ILE A 140 -5.07 16.11 18.73
C ILE A 140 -4.01 15.52 17.80
N ALA A 141 -3.04 16.34 17.41
CA ALA A 141 -1.93 15.97 16.54
C ALA A 141 -0.63 15.91 17.34
N ASP A 142 0.03 14.76 17.33
CA ASP A 142 1.31 14.53 17.98
C ASP A 142 2.31 13.89 17.01
N PHE A 143 3.61 14.08 17.25
CA PHE A 143 4.64 13.34 16.52
C PHE A 143 4.68 11.88 16.96
N SER A 144 4.81 10.99 15.98
CA SER A 144 4.88 9.55 16.20
C SER A 144 6.31 9.04 15.96
N PRO A 145 6.85 8.15 16.82
CA PRO A 145 8.15 7.52 16.58
C PRO A 145 8.13 6.44 15.49
N VAL A 146 6.95 6.13 14.93
CA VAL A 146 6.78 5.04 13.96
C VAL A 146 7.48 5.38 12.64
N THR A 147 8.50 4.61 12.31
CA THR A 147 9.21 4.69 11.01
C THR A 147 8.69 3.66 10.01
N ASP A 148 8.34 2.46 10.48
CA ASP A 148 7.96 1.32 9.65
C ASP A 148 6.57 0.79 9.99
N PHE A 149 5.58 1.12 9.15
CA PHE A 149 4.22 0.62 9.32
C PHE A 149 4.10 -0.89 9.15
N ARG A 150 5.00 -1.52 8.39
CA ARG A 150 4.96 -2.97 8.13
C ARG A 150 5.13 -3.83 9.38
N GLU A 151 5.86 -3.31 10.37
CA GLU A 151 5.99 -3.97 11.68
C GLU A 151 4.85 -3.60 12.63
N ALA A 152 4.20 -2.48 12.38
CA ALA A 152 3.12 -1.97 13.21
C ALA A 152 1.75 -2.56 12.85
N THR A 153 1.55 -2.98 11.62
CA THR A 153 0.27 -3.57 11.17
C THR A 153 0.07 -4.99 11.68
N CYS A 154 -1.19 -5.32 11.99
CA CYS A 154 -1.58 -6.66 12.37
C CYS A 154 -1.69 -7.55 11.13
N ARG A 155 -0.75 -8.49 10.95
CA ARG A 155 -0.77 -9.45 9.83
C ARG A 155 -2.04 -10.31 9.80
N GLN A 156 -2.56 -10.69 10.98
CA GLN A 156 -3.79 -11.47 11.08
C GLN A 156 -5.02 -10.67 10.63
N PHE A 157 -5.00 -9.35 10.80
CA PHE A 157 -6.08 -8.48 10.32
C PHE A 157 -6.00 -8.26 8.81
N GLU A 158 -4.79 -8.20 8.24
CA GLU A 158 -4.60 -8.17 6.79
C GLU A 158 -5.17 -9.43 6.09
N GLU A 159 -5.22 -10.55 6.81
CA GLU A 159 -5.84 -11.81 6.39
C GLU A 159 -7.31 -11.96 6.85
N ASP A 160 -7.93 -10.88 7.37
CA ASP A 160 -9.30 -10.85 7.89
C ASP A 160 -9.61 -11.88 9.01
N ASN A 161 -8.59 -12.30 9.77
CA ASN A 161 -8.68 -13.38 10.76
C ASN A 161 -8.15 -12.97 12.16
N CYS A 162 -8.16 -11.67 12.47
CA CYS A 162 -7.73 -11.20 13.78
C CYS A 162 -8.83 -11.37 14.83
N ASN A 163 -8.73 -12.41 15.66
CA ASN A 163 -9.70 -12.71 16.72
C ASN A 163 -9.39 -12.00 18.06
N ARG A 164 -8.43 -11.07 18.08
CA ARG A 164 -8.02 -10.36 19.31
C ARG A 164 -8.95 -9.20 19.68
N GLY A 165 -9.78 -8.72 18.76
CA GLY A 165 -10.72 -7.61 19.00
C GLY A 165 -10.04 -6.39 19.65
N GLY A 166 -10.61 -5.90 20.74
CA GLY A 166 -10.07 -4.78 21.53
C GLY A 166 -8.77 -5.05 22.29
N TYR A 167 -8.28 -6.29 22.31
CA TYR A 167 -7.00 -6.65 22.93
C TYR A 167 -5.83 -6.65 21.93
N CYS A 168 -6.10 -6.36 20.64
CA CYS A 168 -5.04 -6.26 19.66
C CYS A 168 -4.22 -4.97 19.86
N ASN A 169 -2.90 -5.12 20.02
CA ASN A 169 -1.96 -3.99 20.15
C ASN A 169 -1.26 -3.64 18.83
N PHE A 170 -1.70 -4.23 17.70
CA PHE A 170 -1.19 -3.94 16.36
C PHE A 170 -2.25 -3.20 15.53
N MET A 171 -1.80 -2.34 14.61
CA MET A 171 -2.67 -1.49 13.81
C MET A 171 -3.55 -2.33 12.88
N HIS A 172 -4.86 -2.16 12.98
CA HIS A 172 -5.84 -2.69 12.05
C HIS A 172 -6.11 -1.61 11.00
N VAL A 173 -5.35 -1.64 9.91
CA VAL A 173 -5.43 -0.58 8.89
C VAL A 173 -6.62 -0.85 7.98
N LYS A 174 -7.58 0.08 7.95
CA LYS A 174 -8.70 0.00 7.01
C LYS A 174 -8.24 0.42 5.63
N MET A 175 -8.49 -0.44 4.64
CA MET A 175 -8.07 -0.22 3.26
C MET A 175 -9.13 0.60 2.51
N ILE A 176 -8.67 1.58 1.74
CA ILE A 176 -9.51 2.30 0.77
C ILE A 176 -9.70 1.49 -0.51
N GLY A 177 -10.76 1.81 -1.27
CA GLY A 177 -10.98 1.30 -2.62
C GLY A 177 -9.75 1.50 -3.52
N ARG A 178 -9.46 0.50 -4.36
CA ARG A 178 -8.28 0.52 -5.26
C ARG A 178 -8.28 1.72 -6.22
N ASP A 179 -9.46 2.20 -6.58
CA ASP A 179 -9.63 3.34 -7.48
C ASP A 179 -9.35 4.67 -6.79
N LEU A 180 -9.81 4.85 -5.54
CA LEU A 180 -9.49 6.03 -4.72
C LEU A 180 -7.98 6.11 -4.45
N ARG A 181 -7.35 4.97 -4.08
CA ARG A 181 -5.90 4.92 -3.88
C ARG A 181 -5.12 5.34 -5.13
N ARG A 182 -5.59 4.89 -6.30
CA ARG A 182 -4.99 5.29 -7.59
C ARG A 182 -5.23 6.77 -7.90
N ARG A 183 -6.35 7.36 -7.49
CA ARG A 183 -6.64 8.79 -7.72
C ARG A 183 -5.77 9.70 -6.85
N LEU A 184 -5.68 9.40 -5.55
CA LEU A 184 -4.97 10.22 -4.57
C LEU A 184 -3.45 10.11 -4.75
N PHE A 185 -2.91 8.89 -4.70
CA PHE A 185 -1.45 8.67 -4.82
C PHE A 185 -0.95 8.54 -6.26
N GLY A 186 -1.84 8.29 -7.23
CA GLY A 186 -1.45 8.18 -8.65
C GLY A 186 -1.15 9.52 -9.31
N ARG A 187 -1.67 10.65 -8.78
CA ARG A 187 -1.25 11.99 -9.21
C ARG A 187 0.26 12.20 -9.04
N TYR A 188 0.86 11.63 -8.00
CA TYR A 188 2.31 11.70 -7.73
C TYR A 188 3.16 10.77 -8.63
N ARG A 189 2.57 9.74 -9.26
CA ARG A 189 3.27 8.82 -10.18
C ARG A 189 2.97 9.08 -11.68
N GLY A 190 2.23 10.13 -11.98
CA GLY A 190 1.63 10.38 -13.30
C GLY A 190 2.49 11.11 -14.35
N PHE A 191 3.72 11.53 -14.05
CA PHE A 191 4.59 12.22 -15.02
C PHE A 191 5.93 11.51 -15.26
N LYS A 192 5.88 10.20 -15.55
CA LYS A 192 7.00 9.47 -16.17
C LYS A 192 6.56 8.26 -17.00
N VAL A 193 5.41 8.34 -17.65
CA VAL A 193 5.24 7.57 -18.89
C VAL A 193 5.95 8.38 -19.97
N ARG A 194 7.28 8.23 -20.02
CA ARG A 194 8.05 8.54 -21.23
C ARG A 194 7.35 7.72 -22.31
N SER A 195 6.58 8.40 -23.14
CA SER A 195 6.04 7.89 -24.38
C SER A 195 7.17 7.12 -25.05
N ARG A 196 7.11 5.79 -24.98
CA ARG A 196 7.77 4.94 -25.96
C ARG A 196 7.00 5.20 -27.24
N SER A 197 7.33 6.32 -27.88
CA SER A 197 6.99 6.60 -29.26
C SER A 197 7.39 5.34 -30.00
N ARG A 198 6.38 4.64 -30.48
CA ARG A 198 6.50 3.59 -31.47
C ARG A 198 7.01 4.25 -32.75
N SER A 199 8.31 4.53 -32.78
CA SER A 199 8.99 4.91 -34.00
C SER A 199 9.30 3.61 -34.74
N SER A 200 8.43 3.36 -35.73
CA SER A 200 8.55 2.39 -36.81
C SER A 200 10.01 2.01 -37.10
N SER A 201 10.35 0.73 -36.94
CA SER A 201 11.60 0.20 -37.50
C SER A 201 11.47 0.10 -39.02
N PRO A 202 12.38 0.66 -39.83
CA PRO A 202 12.57 0.22 -41.21
C PRO A 202 13.66 -0.88 -41.28
N PRO A 203 13.60 -1.77 -42.27
CA PRO A 203 14.27 -3.07 -42.24
C PRO A 203 15.59 -3.13 -43.04
N ARG A 204 16.32 -4.24 -42.86
CA ARG A 204 17.48 -4.75 -43.65
C ARG A 204 18.79 -4.00 -43.32
N GLY A 205 19.97 -4.62 -43.25
CA GLY A 205 20.45 -5.93 -43.70
C GLY A 205 21.86 -5.72 -44.26
N HIS A 206 22.83 -6.48 -43.72
CA HIS A 206 24.14 -6.80 -44.30
C HIS A 206 25.25 -5.73 -44.45
N ARG A 207 26.49 -6.22 -44.15
CA ARG A 207 27.84 -5.71 -44.49
C ARG A 207 28.37 -4.55 -43.62
N ARG A 208 29.66 -4.42 -43.34
CA ARG A 208 30.87 -5.26 -43.28
C ARG A 208 31.93 -4.29 -42.72
N ASP A 209 32.88 -4.83 -41.97
CA ASP A 209 34.30 -4.44 -42.02
C ASP A 209 34.86 -3.16 -41.34
N TYR A 210 36.04 -3.44 -40.76
CA TYR A 210 37.23 -2.66 -40.42
C TYR A 210 37.32 -1.70 -39.21
N ASP A 211 38.25 -2.11 -38.34
CA ASP A 211 39.27 -1.33 -37.63
C ASP A 211 38.83 -0.36 -36.52
N ARG A 212 39.35 -0.56 -35.29
CA ARG A 212 40.70 -0.08 -34.94
C ARG A 212 41.03 -0.27 -33.43
N ARG A 213 42.13 -0.98 -33.18
CA ARG A 213 43.16 -0.82 -32.11
C ARG A 213 42.77 -1.00 -30.63
N GLU A 214 43.26 -2.08 -30.03
CA GLU A 214 44.55 -2.18 -29.30
C GLU A 214 44.51 -1.51 -27.92
N ARG A 215 44.40 -2.34 -26.88
CA ARG A 215 45.31 -2.21 -25.74
C ARG A 215 45.50 -3.55 -25.04
N ASP A 216 46.71 -4.05 -25.21
CA ASP A 216 47.31 -5.20 -24.57
C ASP A 216 47.27 -5.12 -23.04
N ARG A 217 46.96 -6.25 -22.39
CA ARG A 217 47.70 -6.65 -21.19
C ARG A 217 47.68 -8.16 -21.01
N ASP A 218 48.87 -8.72 -21.25
CA ASP A 218 49.37 -10.06 -20.98
C ASP A 218 49.02 -10.62 -19.59
N GLY A 219 48.92 -11.95 -19.50
CA GLY A 219 48.80 -12.66 -18.22
C GLY A 219 48.41 -14.13 -18.32
N ASN A 220 49.16 -14.90 -19.09
CA ASN A 220 49.10 -16.37 -19.21
C ASN A 220 49.36 -17.07 -17.86
N TYR A 221 48.58 -18.10 -17.48
CA TYR A 221 49.09 -19.32 -16.83
C TYR A 221 48.04 -20.44 -16.84
N TYR A 222 48.37 -21.50 -17.57
CA TYR A 222 47.76 -22.83 -17.50
C TYR A 222 47.94 -23.46 -16.11
N ARG A 223 46.88 -24.06 -15.55
CA ARG A 223 47.03 -25.24 -14.69
C ARG A 223 45.83 -26.19 -14.82
N GLY A 224 46.17 -27.46 -15.04
CA GLY A 224 45.27 -28.54 -15.44
C GLY A 224 44.29 -29.01 -14.36
N GLY A 225 43.42 -29.91 -14.82
CA GLY A 225 42.25 -30.37 -14.10
C GLY A 225 42.46 -31.47 -13.07
N HIS A 226 41.36 -31.78 -12.38
CA HIS A 226 41.02 -33.10 -11.85
C HIS A 226 39.53 -33.12 -11.56
N GLY A 227 38.82 -34.12 -12.10
CA GLY A 227 37.39 -34.30 -11.88
C GLY A 227 37.05 -34.94 -10.53
N ARG A 228 35.79 -34.78 -10.12
CA ARG A 228 35.05 -35.79 -9.35
C ARG A 228 33.58 -35.80 -9.78
N ARG A 229 33.15 -36.97 -10.27
CA ARG A 229 31.74 -37.37 -10.41
C ARG A 229 31.06 -37.40 -9.04
N SER A 230 29.83 -36.91 -8.96
CA SER A 230 28.80 -37.53 -8.12
C SER A 230 27.50 -37.56 -8.91
N SER A 231 27.11 -38.77 -9.27
CA SER A 231 25.85 -39.15 -9.91
C SER A 231 24.79 -39.36 -8.84
N ARG A 232 23.55 -38.91 -9.10
CA ARG A 232 22.26 -39.52 -8.70
C ARG A 232 21.13 -38.61 -9.19
N GLU A 233 20.66 -38.88 -10.42
CA GLU A 233 19.39 -39.60 -10.69
C GLU A 233 18.16 -38.69 -10.53
N ARG A 234 17.79 -38.05 -11.64
CA ARG A 234 16.53 -37.30 -11.77
C ARG A 234 15.49 -38.27 -12.35
N HIS A 235 14.57 -38.69 -11.49
CA HIS A 235 13.50 -39.62 -11.80
C HIS A 235 12.50 -38.96 -12.77
N GLU A 236 12.34 -39.58 -13.93
CA GLU A 236 11.37 -39.26 -14.97
C GLU A 236 10.06 -39.99 -14.69
N LYS A 237 8.95 -39.27 -14.46
CA LYS A 237 7.60 -39.82 -14.60
C LYS A 237 6.63 -38.79 -15.18
N ASP A 238 6.32 -39.03 -16.45
CA ASP A 238 5.05 -38.81 -17.15
C ASP A 238 3.97 -37.98 -16.46
N ARG A 239 3.71 -36.79 -17.00
CA ARG A 239 2.35 -36.22 -17.03
C ARG A 239 2.02 -35.68 -18.40
N LYS A 240 1.30 -36.52 -19.16
CA LYS A 240 0.45 -36.24 -20.32
C LYS A 240 -0.07 -34.79 -20.33
N LYS A 241 0.49 -33.94 -21.20
CA LYS A 241 -0.12 -32.65 -21.56
C LYS A 241 -1.29 -32.93 -22.52
N ARG A 242 -2.50 -32.89 -21.98
CA ARG A 242 -3.74 -32.77 -22.76
C ARG A 242 -3.66 -31.52 -23.62
N SER A 243 -3.69 -31.70 -24.93
CA SER A 243 -3.97 -30.68 -25.93
C SER A 243 -5.36 -30.10 -25.68
N ARG A 244 -5.42 -28.85 -25.20
CA ARG A 244 -6.62 -28.01 -25.35
C ARG A 244 -6.32 -26.99 -26.44
N SER A 245 -7.11 -27.12 -27.50
CA SER A 245 -7.17 -26.27 -28.68
C SER A 245 -7.15 -24.78 -28.30
N ARG A 246 -6.16 -24.06 -28.84
CA ARG A 246 -6.20 -22.59 -28.94
C ARG A 246 -7.28 -22.25 -29.96
N SER A 247 -8.45 -21.83 -29.47
CA SER A 247 -9.51 -21.25 -30.28
C SER A 247 -8.96 -20.02 -31.02
N LYS A 248 -9.06 -20.10 -32.34
CA LYS A 248 -8.72 -19.07 -33.32
C LYS A 248 -9.60 -17.85 -33.04
N SER A 249 -9.00 -16.70 -32.70
CA SER A 249 -9.74 -15.45 -32.54
C SER A 249 -10.46 -15.11 -33.86
N PRO A 250 -11.74 -14.69 -33.84
CA PRO A 250 -12.47 -14.34 -35.06
C PRO A 250 -11.82 -13.16 -35.79
N VAL A 251 -11.79 -13.26 -37.12
CA VAL A 251 -11.36 -12.19 -38.03
C VAL A 251 -12.25 -10.95 -37.80
N ARG A 252 -11.63 -9.78 -37.74
CA ARG A 252 -12.29 -8.50 -37.45
C ARG A 252 -13.15 -8.09 -38.66
N GLU A 253 -14.47 -8.27 -38.57
CA GLU A 253 -15.45 -7.84 -39.57
C GLU A 253 -15.37 -6.32 -39.84
N GLY A 254 -15.62 -5.93 -41.08
CA GLY A 254 -15.55 -4.55 -41.55
C GLY A 254 -16.63 -3.64 -40.95
N SER A 255 -16.39 -2.32 -40.99
CA SER A 255 -17.31 -1.29 -40.48
C SER A 255 -18.74 -1.39 -41.03
N GLU A 256 -18.88 -1.86 -42.27
CA GLU A 256 -20.17 -1.95 -42.97
C GLU A 256 -21.02 -3.14 -42.50
N GLU A 257 -20.40 -4.32 -42.32
CA GLU A 257 -21.08 -5.50 -41.79
C GLU A 257 -21.61 -5.28 -40.37
N ARG A 258 -20.87 -4.51 -39.56
CA ARG A 258 -21.29 -4.18 -38.19
C ARG A 258 -22.48 -3.20 -38.17
N ARG A 259 -22.59 -2.27 -39.12
CA ARG A 259 -23.77 -1.39 -39.23
C ARG A 259 -25.00 -2.16 -39.69
N ALA A 260 -24.87 -3.03 -40.68
CA ALA A 260 -25.99 -3.84 -41.18
C ALA A 260 -26.59 -4.73 -40.07
N ARG A 261 -25.76 -5.31 -39.21
CA ARG A 261 -26.22 -6.15 -38.09
C ARG A 261 -26.97 -5.36 -37.01
N ILE A 262 -26.56 -4.12 -36.73
CA ILE A 262 -27.27 -3.23 -35.79
C ILE A 262 -28.62 -2.81 -36.37
N GLU A 263 -28.66 -2.53 -37.67
CA GLU A 263 -29.91 -2.15 -38.35
C GLU A 263 -30.90 -3.32 -38.39
N GLN A 264 -30.44 -4.56 -38.63
CA GLN A 264 -31.27 -5.75 -38.50
C GLN A 264 -31.80 -5.95 -37.08
N TRP A 265 -30.94 -5.76 -36.07
CA TRP A 265 -31.33 -5.91 -34.67
C TRP A 265 -32.38 -4.88 -34.23
N ASN A 266 -32.28 -3.63 -34.71
CA ASN A 266 -33.29 -2.61 -34.45
C ASN A 266 -34.63 -2.95 -35.11
N ARG A 267 -34.60 -3.47 -36.35
CA ARG A 267 -35.81 -3.88 -37.10
C ARG A 267 -36.56 -5.02 -36.41
N GLU A 268 -35.84 -6.05 -35.97
CA GLU A 268 -36.42 -7.16 -35.20
C GLU A 268 -36.98 -6.71 -33.83
N ARG A 269 -36.39 -5.67 -33.23
CA ARG A 269 -36.90 -5.10 -31.98
C ARG A 269 -38.18 -4.30 -32.19
N GLU A 270 -38.31 -3.59 -33.29
CA GLU A 270 -39.51 -2.82 -33.64
C GLU A 270 -40.67 -3.76 -34.03
N GLU A 271 -40.39 -4.85 -34.77
CA GLU A 271 -41.40 -5.88 -35.10
C GLU A 271 -41.89 -6.66 -33.88
N LYS A 272 -41.10 -6.77 -32.82
CA LYS A 272 -41.52 -7.39 -31.54
C LYS A 272 -42.27 -6.45 -30.59
N GLN A 273 -42.36 -5.16 -30.92
CA GLN A 273 -43.10 -4.16 -30.14
C GLN A 273 -44.42 -3.72 -30.77
N GLN A 274 -44.78 -4.27 -31.94
CA GLN A 274 -46.13 -4.26 -32.51
C GLN A 274 -46.84 -5.58 -32.21
#